data_AF-A0A452XFS5-F1
#
_entry.id   AF-A0A452XFS5-F1
#
_cell.length_a   1.000
_cell.length_b   1.000
_cell.length_c   1.000
_cell.angle_alpha   90.00
_cell.angle_beta   90.00
_cell.angle_gamma   90.00
#
_symmetry.space_group_name_H-M   'P 1'
#
loop_
_entity.id
_entity.type
_entity.pdbx_description
1 polymer ?
#
loop_
_entity_poly.entity_id
_entity_poly.type
_entity_poly.pdbx_seq_one_letter_code
_entity_poly.pdbx_strand_id
1 'polypeptide(L)'
;MNIRFELSQASCQDGIRQLCDATAHKVVFSYLSHVLLDMLYVGGAASNRVEPLLRELHSTLGVISGIMRNEPRDHLITALMKASFDGFLLVLLAGGPTRAFTLQDAQIIENDFRALRGLYLANGDGLPHELVDKASSEVKSVLPLLRTDTESLIQRFKQAITERQGSPTKSSFPKPPRVPAQWSANDPNTILRVLCYRYDEAATKFLKKTYKFPKKL
;
A
#
# COMPACT_ATOMS: atom_id res chain seq x y z
N MET A 1 -10.91 -46.90 -20.94
CA MET A 1 -9.65 -46.14 -20.87
C MET A 1 -9.94 -44.89 -20.04
N ASN A 2 -9.41 -44.79 -18.82
CA ASN A 2 -9.73 -43.69 -17.88
C ASN A 2 -8.55 -42.71 -17.88
N ILE A 3 -8.56 -41.76 -18.82
CA ILE A 3 -7.48 -40.77 -18.96
C ILE A 3 -7.72 -39.70 -17.88
N ARG A 4 -6.85 -39.64 -16.87
CA ARG A 4 -6.92 -38.65 -15.79
C ARG A 4 -6.21 -37.37 -16.21
N PHE A 5 -6.98 -36.30 -16.40
CA PHE A 5 -6.49 -34.95 -16.74
C PHE A 5 -6.24 -34.08 -15.51
N GLU A 6 -6.03 -34.67 -14.33
CA GLU A 6 -5.88 -33.95 -13.06
C GLU A 6 -4.77 -32.89 -13.12
N LEU A 7 -3.63 -33.22 -13.73
CA LEU A 7 -2.52 -32.28 -13.94
C LEU A 7 -2.91 -31.11 -14.87
N SER A 8 -3.59 -31.40 -15.98
CA SER A 8 -4.05 -30.37 -16.92
C SER A 8 -5.08 -29.45 -16.28
N GLN A 9 -6.00 -29.99 -15.47
CA GLN A 9 -6.99 -29.20 -14.74
C GLN A 9 -6.33 -28.28 -13.73
N ALA A 10 -5.37 -28.78 -12.94
CA ALA A 10 -4.62 -27.97 -11.99
C ALA A 10 -3.84 -26.85 -12.70
N SER A 11 -3.14 -27.16 -13.80
CA SER A 11 -2.42 -26.16 -14.60
C SER A 11 -3.36 -25.08 -15.17
N CYS A 12 -4.56 -25.45 -15.63
CA CYS A 12 -5.55 -24.46 -16.09
C CYS A 12 -6.01 -23.54 -14.96
N GLN A 13 -6.25 -24.08 -13.76
CA GLN A 13 -6.64 -23.27 -12.59
C GLN A 13 -5.53 -22.29 -12.19
N ASP A 14 -4.28 -22.73 -12.19
CA ASP A 14 -3.14 -21.86 -11.89
C ASP A 14 -2.95 -20.79 -12.98
N GLY A 15 -3.15 -21.14 -14.26
CA GLY A 15 -3.15 -20.18 -15.36
C GLY A 15 -4.23 -19.11 -15.21
N ILE A 16 -5.44 -19.49 -14.80
CA ILE A 16 -6.53 -18.55 -14.51
C ILE A 16 -6.13 -17.60 -13.36
N ARG A 17 -5.55 -18.12 -12.28
CA ARG A 17 -5.09 -17.30 -11.13
C ARG A 17 -4.05 -16.28 -11.56
N GLN A 18 -3.01 -16.71 -12.30
CA GLN A 18 -1.97 -15.81 -12.79
C GLN A 18 -2.54 -14.73 -13.72
N LEU A 19 -3.49 -15.08 -14.58
CA LEU A 19 -4.15 -14.11 -15.45
C LEU A 19 -4.98 -13.11 -14.64
N CYS A 20 -5.68 -13.56 -13.59
CA CYS A 20 -6.42 -12.69 -12.69
C CYS A 20 -5.48 -11.70 -11.98
N ASP A 21 -4.36 -12.19 -11.43
CA ASP A 21 -3.36 -11.37 -10.76
C ASP A 21 -2.75 -10.33 -11.71
N ALA A 22 -2.32 -10.75 -12.90
CA ALA A 22 -1.76 -9.85 -13.91
C ALA A 22 -2.78 -8.79 -14.38
N THR A 23 -4.03 -9.21 -14.58
CA THR A 23 -5.12 -8.31 -14.99
C THR A 23 -5.42 -7.28 -13.91
N ALA A 24 -5.53 -7.70 -12.65
CA ALA A 24 -5.74 -6.81 -11.51
C ALA A 24 -4.64 -5.76 -11.39
N HIS A 25 -3.37 -6.16 -11.49
CA HIS A 25 -2.26 -5.21 -11.44
C HIS A 25 -2.28 -4.24 -12.63
N LYS A 26 -2.60 -4.72 -13.84
CA LYS A 26 -2.76 -3.84 -15.01
C LYS A 26 -3.89 -2.82 -14.79
N VAL A 27 -5.01 -3.24 -14.22
CA VAL A 27 -6.10 -2.33 -13.82
C VAL A 27 -5.62 -1.27 -12.86
N VAL A 28 -5.04 -1.64 -11.74
CA VAL A 28 -4.67 -0.69 -10.69
C VAL A 28 -3.53 0.25 -11.12
N PHE A 29 -2.47 -0.28 -11.72
CA PHE A 29 -1.23 0.46 -11.97
C PHE A 29 -1.12 1.05 -13.38
N SER A 30 -1.97 0.66 -14.32
CA SER A 30 -1.97 1.22 -15.67
C SER A 30 -3.28 1.93 -16.01
N TYR A 31 -4.44 1.30 -15.81
CA TYR A 31 -5.71 1.95 -16.15
C TYR A 31 -6.13 3.00 -15.11
N LEU A 32 -5.97 2.68 -13.82
CA LEU A 32 -6.32 3.57 -12.70
C LEU A 32 -5.13 4.41 -12.21
N SER A 33 -4.00 4.42 -12.93
CA SER A 33 -2.79 5.16 -12.52
C SER A 33 -3.05 6.65 -12.34
N HIS A 34 -3.90 7.24 -13.17
CA HIS A 34 -4.20 8.66 -13.11
C HIS A 34 -4.91 9.06 -11.80
N VAL A 35 -5.86 8.25 -11.31
CA VAL A 35 -6.52 8.51 -10.00
C VAL A 35 -5.68 8.03 -8.82
N LEU A 36 -4.88 6.97 -9.00
CA LEU A 36 -4.06 6.39 -7.94
C LEU A 36 -2.71 7.11 -7.76
N LEU A 37 -1.86 7.10 -8.80
CA LEU A 37 -0.48 7.57 -8.74
C LEU A 37 -0.35 9.06 -9.07
N ASP A 38 -1.22 9.62 -9.92
CA ASP A 38 -1.10 11.02 -10.35
C ASP A 38 -1.94 11.98 -9.48
N MET A 39 -2.98 11.48 -8.81
CA MET A 39 -3.92 12.32 -8.05
C MET A 39 -3.89 12.04 -6.54
N LEU A 40 -4.04 10.79 -6.08
CA LEU A 40 -4.25 10.49 -4.65
C LEU A 40 -3.18 11.14 -3.76
N TYR A 41 -3.62 12.04 -2.89
CA TYR A 41 -2.84 12.84 -1.93
C TYR A 41 -1.79 13.81 -2.51
N VAL A 42 -1.78 14.00 -3.82
CA VAL A 42 -0.93 15.04 -4.43
C VAL A 42 -1.35 16.41 -3.88
N GLY A 43 -0.40 17.19 -3.39
CA GLY A 43 -0.70 18.49 -2.79
C GLY A 43 -1.42 18.44 -1.43
N GLY A 44 -1.53 17.26 -0.81
CA GLY A 44 -2.02 17.08 0.55
C GLY A 44 -3.20 16.11 0.66
N ALA A 45 -3.32 15.46 1.83
CA ALA A 45 -4.32 14.41 2.04
C ALA A 45 -5.75 14.93 2.00
N ALA A 46 -6.02 16.16 2.47
CA ALA A 46 -7.35 16.75 2.43
C ALA A 46 -7.84 17.16 1.03
N SER A 47 -6.92 17.43 0.10
CA SER A 47 -7.23 18.00 -1.22
C SER A 47 -7.60 16.94 -2.25
N ASN A 48 -6.76 15.91 -2.39
CA ASN A 48 -6.93 14.85 -3.36
C ASN A 48 -7.16 13.52 -2.65
N ARG A 49 -8.41 13.28 -2.27
CA ARG A 49 -8.85 12.15 -1.47
C ARG A 49 -9.10 10.89 -2.32
N VAL A 50 -9.45 9.78 -1.68
CA VAL A 50 -9.60 8.46 -2.33
C VAL A 50 -10.86 8.33 -3.21
N GLU A 51 -11.85 9.22 -3.11
CA GLU A 51 -13.16 9.04 -3.76
C GLU A 51 -13.11 8.88 -5.28
N PRO A 52 -12.26 9.58 -6.06
CA PRO A 52 -12.11 9.32 -7.49
C PRO A 52 -11.70 7.87 -7.78
N LEU A 53 -10.71 7.34 -7.04
CA LEU A 53 -10.28 5.95 -7.14
C LEU A 53 -11.41 4.98 -6.78
N LEU A 54 -12.17 5.26 -5.71
CA LEU A 54 -13.30 4.41 -5.31
C LEU A 54 -14.38 4.33 -6.38
N ARG A 55 -14.69 5.45 -7.04
CA ARG A 55 -15.69 5.48 -8.13
C ARG A 55 -15.28 4.62 -9.30
N GLU A 56 -14.02 4.70 -9.73
CA GLU A 56 -13.53 3.92 -10.86
C GLU A 56 -13.35 2.44 -10.52
N LEU A 57 -12.90 2.11 -9.31
CA LEU A 57 -12.89 0.74 -8.82
C LEU A 57 -14.31 0.17 -8.76
N HIS A 58 -15.29 0.94 -8.28
CA HIS A 58 -16.69 0.50 -8.26
C HIS A 58 -17.21 0.18 -9.66
N SER A 59 -16.97 1.07 -10.63
CA SER A 59 -17.33 0.83 -12.04
C SER A 59 -16.67 -0.44 -12.57
N THR A 60 -15.38 -0.62 -12.29
CA THR A 60 -14.61 -1.81 -12.68
C THR A 60 -15.21 -3.09 -12.10
N LEU A 61 -15.58 -3.09 -10.81
CA LEU A 61 -16.23 -4.23 -10.15
C LEU A 61 -17.59 -4.56 -10.78
N GLY A 62 -18.33 -3.54 -11.22
CA GLY A 62 -19.58 -3.70 -11.97
C GLY A 62 -19.36 -4.41 -13.31
N VAL A 63 -18.36 -3.98 -14.08
CA VAL A 63 -17.97 -4.62 -15.35
C VAL A 63 -17.56 -6.07 -15.14
N ILE A 64 -16.69 -6.34 -14.16
CA ILE A 64 -16.23 -7.70 -13.84
C ILE A 64 -17.43 -8.60 -13.49
N SER A 65 -18.34 -8.11 -12.64
CA SER A 65 -19.52 -8.87 -12.22
C SER A 65 -20.54 -9.06 -13.35
N GLY A 66 -20.57 -8.18 -14.35
CA GLY A 66 -21.43 -8.33 -15.53
C GLY A 66 -20.91 -9.34 -16.55
N ILE A 67 -19.59 -9.48 -16.68
CA ILE A 67 -18.95 -10.36 -17.69
C ILE A 67 -18.66 -11.75 -17.11
N MET A 68 -18.22 -11.83 -15.86
CA MET A 68 -17.72 -13.05 -15.24
C MET A 68 -18.70 -13.59 -14.20
N ARG A 69 -18.76 -14.93 -14.08
CA ARG A 69 -19.57 -15.63 -13.07
C ARG A 69 -18.71 -16.64 -12.32
N ASN A 70 -19.15 -17.03 -11.13
CA ASN A 70 -18.56 -18.09 -10.30
C ASN A 70 -17.11 -17.79 -9.87
N GLU A 71 -16.36 -18.84 -9.51
CA GLU A 71 -14.99 -18.82 -9.01
C GLU A 71 -13.99 -17.86 -9.70
N PRO A 72 -13.92 -17.75 -11.04
CA PRO A 72 -12.99 -16.81 -11.69
C PRO A 72 -13.28 -15.33 -11.38
N ARG A 73 -14.55 -14.97 -11.16
CA ARG A 73 -14.95 -13.61 -10.75
C ARG A 73 -14.34 -13.29 -9.38
N ASP A 74 -14.52 -14.18 -8.42
CA ASP A 74 -14.08 -13.95 -7.05
C ASP A 74 -12.55 -13.92 -6.94
N HIS A 75 -11.86 -14.74 -7.76
CA HIS A 75 -10.41 -14.65 -7.93
C HIS A 75 -9.96 -13.28 -8.45
N LEU A 76 -10.58 -12.78 -9.52
CA LEU A 76 -10.21 -11.48 -10.10
C LEU A 76 -10.53 -10.32 -9.14
N ILE A 77 -11.68 -10.34 -8.46
CA ILE A 77 -12.03 -9.31 -7.46
C ILE A 77 -11.05 -9.36 -6.28
N THR A 78 -10.66 -10.55 -5.83
CA THR A 78 -9.65 -10.71 -4.77
C THR A 78 -8.29 -10.17 -5.20
N ALA A 79 -7.87 -10.46 -6.43
CA ALA A 79 -6.63 -9.93 -6.99
C ALA A 79 -6.68 -8.40 -7.12
N LEU A 80 -7.81 -7.84 -7.57
CA LEU A 80 -8.01 -6.39 -7.69
C LEU A 80 -7.95 -5.70 -6.32
N MET A 81 -8.58 -6.30 -5.30
CA MET A 81 -8.51 -5.84 -3.92
C MET A 81 -7.07 -5.75 -3.44
N LYS A 82 -6.31 -6.84 -3.54
CA LYS A 82 -4.90 -6.89 -3.11
C LYS A 82 -4.07 -5.84 -3.84
N ALA A 83 -4.16 -5.79 -5.17
CA ALA A 83 -3.44 -4.80 -5.96
C ALA A 83 -3.80 -3.36 -5.56
N SER A 84 -5.07 -3.07 -5.23
CA SER A 84 -5.48 -1.74 -4.77
C SER A 84 -4.93 -1.37 -3.40
N PHE A 85 -4.77 -2.34 -2.50
CA PHE A 85 -4.12 -2.12 -1.19
C PHE A 85 -2.61 -1.90 -1.35
N ASP A 86 -1.97 -2.66 -2.23
CA ASP A 86 -0.56 -2.47 -2.58
C ASP A 86 -0.34 -1.08 -3.22
N GLY A 87 -1.24 -0.68 -4.12
CA GLY A 87 -1.24 0.65 -4.72
C GLY A 87 -1.42 1.77 -3.70
N PHE A 88 -2.31 1.58 -2.72
CA PHE A 88 -2.49 2.53 -1.62
C PHE A 88 -1.22 2.68 -0.77
N LEU A 89 -0.55 1.57 -0.43
CA LEU A 89 0.73 1.60 0.29
C LEU A 89 1.85 2.23 -0.55
N LEU A 90 1.89 1.95 -1.85
CA LEU A 90 2.84 2.56 -2.77
C LEU A 90 2.70 4.08 -2.76
N VAL A 91 1.47 4.60 -2.82
CA VAL A 91 1.20 6.05 -2.72
C VAL A 91 1.71 6.64 -1.41
N LEU A 92 1.50 5.96 -0.28
CA LEU A 92 1.90 6.45 1.04
C LEU A 92 3.41 6.41 1.29
N LEU A 93 4.11 5.40 0.78
CA LEU A 93 5.50 5.08 1.15
C LEU A 93 6.50 5.29 0.01
N ALA A 94 6.01 5.48 -1.20
CA ALA A 94 6.80 5.55 -2.43
C ALA A 94 6.15 6.40 -3.54
N GLY A 95 5.15 7.24 -3.24
CA GLY A 95 4.39 8.03 -4.21
C GLY A 95 5.12 9.26 -4.80
N GLY A 96 6.38 9.51 -4.46
CA GLY A 96 7.14 10.65 -4.98
C GLY A 96 6.92 11.97 -4.21
N PRO A 97 7.68 13.03 -4.54
CA PRO A 97 7.86 14.20 -3.68
C PRO A 97 6.65 15.16 -3.62
N THR A 98 5.61 14.94 -4.43
CA THR A 98 4.41 15.79 -4.47
C THR A 98 3.42 15.50 -3.32
N ARG A 99 3.79 14.57 -2.43
CA ARG A 99 3.00 14.10 -1.30
C ARG A 99 3.76 14.34 -0.02
N ALA A 100 3.07 14.88 0.98
CA ALA A 100 3.59 15.04 2.32
C ALA A 100 2.43 15.00 3.32
N PHE A 101 2.64 14.41 4.49
CA PHE A 101 1.60 14.10 5.46
C PHE A 101 1.94 14.64 6.85
N THR A 102 1.00 15.34 7.44
CA THR A 102 1.06 15.75 8.85
C THR A 102 0.48 14.65 9.75
N LEU A 103 0.53 14.84 11.07
CA LEU A 103 -0.14 13.94 12.02
C LEU A 103 -1.68 14.03 11.89
N GLN A 104 -2.22 15.19 11.52
CA GLN A 104 -3.66 15.41 11.37
C GLN A 104 -4.22 14.65 10.17
N ASP A 105 -3.43 14.50 9.11
CA ASP A 105 -3.80 13.76 7.90
C ASP A 105 -3.99 12.26 8.17
N ALA A 106 -3.44 11.72 9.26
CA ALA A 106 -3.53 10.30 9.54
C ALA A 106 -4.99 9.81 9.67
N GLN A 107 -5.87 10.62 10.28
CA GLN A 107 -7.29 10.26 10.40
C GLN A 107 -8.01 10.24 9.05
N ILE A 108 -7.63 11.17 8.15
CA ILE A 108 -8.14 11.25 6.79
C ILE A 108 -7.75 9.97 6.03
N ILE A 109 -6.48 9.61 6.08
CA ILE A 109 -5.93 8.43 5.40
C ILE A 109 -6.55 7.13 5.94
N GLU A 110 -6.77 7.02 7.25
CA GLU A 110 -7.45 5.89 7.87
C GLU A 110 -8.92 5.75 7.41
N ASN A 111 -9.62 6.88 7.27
CA ASN A 111 -11.00 6.90 6.78
C ASN A 111 -11.06 6.51 5.31
N ASP A 112 -10.13 6.99 4.50
CA ASP A 112 -10.00 6.66 3.08
C ASP A 112 -9.72 5.17 2.90
N PHE A 113 -8.81 4.60 3.69
CA PHE A 113 -8.57 3.16 3.67
C PHE A 113 -9.80 2.35 4.13
N ARG A 114 -10.54 2.84 5.13
CA ARG A 114 -11.79 2.19 5.56
C ARG A 114 -12.82 2.17 4.42
N ALA A 115 -12.95 3.26 3.66
CA ALA A 115 -13.83 3.34 2.50
C ALA A 115 -13.39 2.39 1.38
N LEU A 116 -12.09 2.34 1.08
CA LEU A 116 -11.52 1.39 0.11
C LEU A 116 -11.78 -0.07 0.52
N ARG A 117 -11.60 -0.40 1.79
CA ARG A 117 -11.93 -1.74 2.31
C ARG A 117 -13.42 -2.04 2.22
N GLY A 118 -14.25 -1.05 2.54
CA GLY A 118 -15.71 -1.14 2.48
C GLY A 118 -16.24 -1.46 1.09
N LEU A 119 -15.59 -0.94 0.04
CA LEU A 119 -15.94 -1.22 -1.35
C LEU A 119 -15.96 -2.72 -1.67
N TYR A 120 -14.97 -3.47 -1.17
CA TYR A 120 -14.86 -4.91 -1.42
C TYR A 120 -15.73 -5.77 -0.51
N LEU A 121 -16.12 -5.24 0.66
CA LEU A 121 -17.08 -5.89 1.55
C LEU A 121 -18.52 -5.74 1.04
N ALA A 122 -18.81 -4.64 0.35
CA ALA A 122 -20.11 -4.32 -0.25
C ALA A 122 -21.31 -4.60 0.70
N ASN A 123 -21.21 -4.17 1.96
CA ASN A 123 -22.22 -4.39 3.01
C ASN A 123 -22.61 -5.87 3.24
N GLY A 124 -21.73 -6.82 2.91
CA GLY A 124 -21.97 -8.26 3.07
C GLY A 124 -22.17 -9.01 1.76
N ASP A 125 -22.45 -8.30 0.67
CA ASP A 125 -22.67 -8.90 -0.67
C ASP A 125 -21.37 -9.06 -1.49
N GLY A 126 -20.24 -8.65 -0.92
CA GLY A 126 -18.92 -8.67 -1.55
C GLY A 126 -18.07 -9.88 -1.15
N LEU A 127 -16.76 -9.66 -1.00
CA LEU A 127 -15.81 -10.68 -0.58
C LEU A 127 -16.00 -11.04 0.91
N PRO A 128 -15.64 -12.29 1.31
CA PRO A 128 -15.66 -12.69 2.72
C PRO A 128 -14.83 -11.77 3.62
N HIS A 129 -15.36 -11.42 4.79
CA HIS A 129 -14.72 -10.51 5.73
C HIS A 129 -13.29 -10.94 6.12
N GLU A 130 -13.09 -12.24 6.38
CA GLU A 130 -11.78 -12.80 6.75
C GLU A 130 -10.74 -12.63 5.63
N LEU A 131 -11.15 -12.78 4.38
CA LEU A 131 -10.30 -12.62 3.21
C LEU A 131 -9.84 -11.16 3.07
N VAL A 132 -10.79 -10.23 3.21
CA VAL A 132 -10.51 -8.79 3.16
C VAL A 132 -9.63 -8.37 4.35
N ASP A 133 -9.89 -8.91 5.54
CA ASP A 133 -9.13 -8.60 6.75
C ASP A 133 -7.67 -9.04 6.60
N LYS A 134 -7.46 -10.29 6.15
CA LYS A 134 -6.13 -10.85 5.88
C LYS A 134 -5.37 -10.02 4.84
N ALA A 135 -6.02 -9.67 3.72
CA ALA A 135 -5.39 -8.83 2.69
C ALA A 135 -5.05 -7.41 3.20
N SER A 136 -5.86 -6.87 4.12
CA SER A 136 -5.64 -5.53 4.68
C SER A 136 -4.59 -5.45 5.79
N SER A 137 -4.09 -6.59 6.26
CA SER A 137 -3.18 -6.68 7.42
C SER A 137 -1.95 -5.78 7.31
N GLU A 138 -1.34 -5.76 6.12
CA GLU A 138 -0.14 -4.97 5.85
C GLU A 138 -0.43 -3.47 5.99
N VAL A 139 -1.48 -2.99 5.33
CA VAL A 139 -1.92 -1.58 5.43
C VAL A 139 -2.25 -1.20 6.86
N LYS A 140 -3.00 -2.05 7.56
CA LYS A 140 -3.36 -1.86 8.98
C LYS A 140 -2.14 -1.81 9.90
N SER A 141 -1.06 -2.50 9.57
CA SER A 141 0.18 -2.42 10.32
C SER A 141 0.90 -1.08 10.12
N VAL A 142 0.81 -0.51 8.92
CA VAL A 142 1.50 0.74 8.55
C VAL A 142 0.76 1.98 9.05
N LEU A 143 -0.57 2.02 8.95
CA LEU A 143 -1.37 3.21 9.29
C LEU A 143 -1.08 3.82 10.68
N PRO A 144 -0.88 3.03 11.76
CA PRO A 144 -0.50 3.57 13.07
C PRO A 144 0.81 4.37 13.07
N LEU A 145 1.75 4.10 12.16
CA LEU A 145 2.97 4.89 12.03
C LEU A 145 2.67 6.33 11.60
N LEU A 146 1.60 6.55 10.83
CA LEU A 146 1.18 7.88 10.40
C LEU A 146 0.69 8.74 11.57
N ARG A 147 0.21 8.12 12.66
CA ARG A 147 -0.26 8.78 13.89
C ARG A 147 0.82 8.94 14.96
N THR A 148 1.90 8.19 14.84
CA THR A 148 3.01 8.22 15.81
C THR A 148 3.74 9.55 15.68
N ASP A 149 3.99 10.21 16.81
CA ASP A 149 4.76 11.45 16.84
C ASP A 149 6.17 11.24 16.30
N THR A 150 6.74 12.29 15.73
CA THR A 150 7.98 12.19 14.98
C THR A 150 9.19 11.81 15.83
N GLU A 151 9.24 12.24 17.10
CA GLU A 151 10.34 11.87 17.99
C GLU A 151 10.28 10.38 18.33
N SER A 152 9.12 9.86 18.70
CA SER A 152 8.92 8.41 18.92
C SER A 152 9.23 7.60 17.66
N LEU A 153 8.81 8.08 16.49
CA LEU A 153 9.08 7.42 15.22
C LEU A 153 10.59 7.36 14.91
N ILE A 154 11.33 8.44 15.20
CA ILE A 154 12.79 8.49 15.10
C ILE A 154 13.45 7.50 16.08
N GLN A 155 12.98 7.40 17.32
CA GLN A 155 13.53 6.44 18.28
C GLN A 155 13.28 5.00 17.82
N ARG A 156 12.07 4.69 17.37
CA ARG A 156 11.72 3.38 16.81
C ARG A 156 12.58 3.03 15.60
N PHE A 157 12.84 3.99 14.72
CA PHE A 157 13.75 3.81 13.58
C PHE A 157 15.18 3.45 14.03
N LYS A 158 15.74 4.20 14.98
CA LYS A 158 17.09 3.94 15.52
C LYS A 158 17.18 2.56 16.17
N GLN A 159 16.15 2.18 16.93
CA GLN A 159 16.06 0.87 17.57
C GLN A 159 16.03 -0.24 16.50
N ALA A 160 15.14 -0.14 15.50
CA ALA A 160 15.00 -1.13 14.44
C ALA A 160 16.30 -1.30 13.61
N ILE A 161 17.08 -0.24 13.42
CA ILE A 161 18.41 -0.33 12.79
C ILE A 161 19.39 -1.04 13.71
N THR A 162 19.42 -0.69 14.99
CA THR A 162 20.33 -1.29 15.97
C THR A 162 20.09 -2.80 16.12
N GLU A 163 18.83 -3.22 16.12
CA GLU A 163 18.44 -4.63 16.18
C GLU A 163 18.85 -5.41 14.92
N ARG A 164 18.84 -4.78 13.74
CA ARG A 164 19.23 -5.44 12.48
C ARG A 164 20.73 -5.43 12.20
N GLN A 165 21.47 -4.45 12.68
CA GLN A 165 22.87 -4.19 12.28
C GLN A 165 23.87 -4.14 13.45
N GLY A 166 23.42 -4.28 14.70
CA GLY A 166 24.23 -3.97 15.87
C GLY A 166 24.32 -2.46 16.14
N SER A 167 25.11 -2.02 17.12
CA SER A 167 25.18 -0.58 17.49
C SER A 167 25.61 0.28 16.29
N PRO A 168 24.81 1.25 15.84
CA PRO A 168 25.17 2.07 14.70
C PRO A 168 26.33 3.00 15.07
N THR A 169 27.50 2.81 14.47
CA THR A 169 28.51 3.87 14.44
C THR A 169 27.94 5.05 13.64
N LYS A 170 28.23 6.29 14.08
CA LYS A 170 27.65 7.56 13.58
C LYS A 170 27.75 7.80 12.05
N SER A 171 28.36 6.90 11.29
CA SER A 171 28.65 6.99 9.86
C SER A 171 27.99 5.93 8.97
N SER A 172 27.19 4.99 9.49
CA SER A 172 26.67 3.86 8.70
C SER A 172 25.15 3.68 8.82
N PHE A 173 24.36 4.73 8.54
CA PHE A 173 22.96 4.49 8.17
C PHE A 173 22.95 3.91 6.75
N PRO A 174 22.28 2.77 6.51
CA PRO A 174 22.24 2.18 5.18
C PRO A 174 21.66 3.17 4.17
N LYS A 175 22.18 3.12 2.92
CA LYS A 175 21.61 3.86 1.77
C LYS A 175 20.09 3.70 1.76
N PRO A 176 19.32 4.72 1.28
CA PRO A 176 17.87 4.62 1.21
C PRO A 176 17.48 3.28 0.59
N PRO A 177 16.82 2.38 1.33
CA PRO A 177 16.72 1.00 0.91
C PRO A 177 15.77 0.87 -0.29
N ARG A 178 16.01 -0.14 -1.13
CA ARG A 178 15.08 -0.53 -2.21
C ARG A 178 13.69 -0.76 -1.62
N VAL A 179 12.64 -0.53 -2.41
CA VAL A 179 11.26 -0.86 -2.01
C VAL A 179 11.23 -2.33 -1.56
N PRO A 180 10.81 -2.64 -0.32
CA PRO A 180 10.79 -4.00 0.17
C PRO A 180 9.64 -4.78 -0.50
N ALA A 181 9.73 -6.11 -0.50
CA ALA A 181 8.66 -6.95 -1.03
C ALA A 181 7.37 -6.89 -0.18
N GLN A 182 7.50 -6.58 1.11
CA GLN A 182 6.42 -6.40 2.08
C GLN A 182 6.76 -5.25 3.02
N TRP A 183 5.76 -4.45 3.35
CA TRP A 183 5.79 -3.38 4.33
C TRP A 183 5.49 -3.93 5.72
N SER A 184 6.17 -3.38 6.73
CA SER A 184 5.93 -3.78 8.11
C SER A 184 6.22 -2.63 9.05
N ALA A 185 5.38 -2.45 10.07
CA ALA A 185 5.55 -1.42 11.08
C ALA A 185 6.90 -1.47 11.82
N ASN A 186 7.53 -2.65 11.86
CA ASN A 186 8.81 -2.89 12.54
C ASN A 186 10.00 -2.84 11.59
N ASP A 187 9.75 -2.73 10.29
CA ASP A 187 10.80 -2.65 9.30
C ASP A 187 11.37 -1.22 9.22
N PRO A 188 12.68 -1.01 9.39
CA PRO A 188 13.28 0.32 9.40
C PRO A 188 13.14 1.06 8.07
N ASN A 189 13.00 0.36 6.92
CA ASN A 189 12.77 1.01 5.63
C ASN A 189 11.34 1.58 5.56
N THR A 190 10.36 0.86 6.09
CA THR A 190 8.97 1.34 6.21
C THR A 190 8.92 2.60 7.10
N ILE A 191 9.55 2.56 8.27
CA ILE A 191 9.61 3.71 9.20
C ILE A 191 10.32 4.90 8.56
N LEU A 192 11.47 4.66 7.90
CA LEU A 192 12.21 5.71 7.19
C LEU A 192 11.36 6.37 6.12
N ARG A 193 10.59 5.61 5.35
CA ARG A 193 9.69 6.16 4.33
C ARG A 193 8.60 7.01 4.95
N VAL A 194 7.97 6.58 6.04
CA VAL A 194 7.02 7.43 6.77
C VAL A 194 7.67 8.74 7.20
N LEU A 195 8.91 8.71 7.71
CA LEU A 195 9.67 9.93 8.04
C LEU A 195 9.95 10.81 6.81
N CYS A 196 10.25 10.22 5.64
CA CYS A 196 10.48 10.97 4.40
C CYS A 196 9.23 11.72 3.90
N TYR A 197 8.04 11.13 4.09
CA TYR A 197 6.78 11.78 3.72
C TYR A 197 6.19 12.60 4.86
N ARG A 198 6.82 12.66 6.04
CA ARG A 198 6.34 13.45 7.17
C ARG A 198 6.58 14.94 6.92
N TYR A 199 5.50 15.72 6.88
CA TYR A 199 5.57 17.18 6.76
C TYR A 199 5.74 17.83 8.13
N ASP A 200 6.95 17.76 8.69
CA ASP A 200 7.34 18.55 9.86
C ASP A 200 8.84 18.90 9.90
N GLU A 201 9.19 19.81 10.80
CA GLU A 201 10.56 20.29 10.95
C GLU A 201 11.48 19.26 11.61
N ALA A 202 10.97 18.41 12.51
CA ALA A 202 11.76 17.44 13.27
C ALA A 202 12.27 16.31 12.36
N ALA A 203 11.41 15.73 11.54
CA ALA A 203 11.73 14.75 10.51
C ALA A 203 12.72 15.33 9.51
N THR A 204 12.48 16.56 9.04
CA THR A 204 13.40 17.25 8.12
C THR A 204 14.80 17.42 8.72
N LYS A 205 14.88 17.93 9.96
CA LYS A 205 16.16 18.09 10.70
C LYS A 205 16.85 16.75 10.88
N PHE A 206 16.12 15.72 11.27
CA PHE A 206 16.63 14.36 11.43
C PHE A 206 17.20 13.81 10.12
N LEU A 207 16.43 13.83 9.03
CA LEU A 207 16.84 13.29 7.73
C LEU A 207 18.08 14.02 7.18
N LYS A 208 18.09 15.36 7.24
CA LYS A 208 19.25 16.17 6.82
C LYS A 208 20.52 15.82 7.62
N LYS A 209 20.39 15.66 8.93
CA LYS A 209 21.52 15.30 9.81
C LYS A 209 22.01 13.87 9.56
N THR A 210 21.09 12.92 9.42
CA THR A 210 21.38 11.49 9.26
C THR A 210 22.03 11.18 7.92
N TYR A 211 21.52 11.77 6.83
CA TYR A 211 21.98 11.48 5.46
C TYR A 211 22.91 12.56 4.88
N LYS A 212 23.26 13.59 5.68
CA LYS A 212 24.13 14.70 5.27
C LYS A 212 23.67 15.38 3.97
N PHE A 213 22.36 15.53 3.79
CA PHE A 213 21.81 16.24 2.65
C PHE A 213 22.27 17.71 2.64
N PRO A 214 22.52 18.30 1.45
CA PRO A 214 22.94 19.68 1.36
C PRO A 214 21.86 20.60 1.93
N LYS A 215 22.29 21.68 2.60
CA LYS A 215 21.38 22.63 3.26
C LYS A 215 20.57 23.48 2.27
N LYS A 216 20.99 23.50 1.00
CA LYS A 216 20.34 24.14 -0.15
C LYS A 216 20.38 23.16 -1.34
N LEU A 217 19.30 23.10 -2.11
CA LEU A 217 19.27 22.46 -3.42
C LEU A 217 19.97 23.36 -4.44
#